data_AF-A0A0U5PJX9-F1
#
_entry.id   AF-A0A0U5PJX9-F1
#
_cell.length_a   1.000
_cell.length_b   1.000
_cell.length_c   1.000
_cell.angle_alpha   90.00
_cell.angle_beta   90.00
_cell.angle_gamma   90.00
#
_symmetry.space_group_name_H-M   'P 1'
#
loop_
_entity.id
_entity.type
_entity.pdbx_description
1 polymer ?
#
loop_
_entity_poly.entity_id
_entity_poly.type
_entity_poly.pdbx_seq_one_letter_code
_entity_poly.pdbx_strand_id
1 'polypeptide(L)' 'MGAKYTKSQNRATQRYLKVNYDQINIRVPKGKREIYRSYAKALDKSLAQLITELLEADMENTP' A
#
# COMPACT_ATOMS: atom_id res chain seq x y z
N MET A 1 30.79 -3.11 11.48
CA MET A 1 29.82 -2.11 11.96
C MET A 1 28.41 -2.64 11.70
N GLY A 2 27.87 -3.44 12.62
CA GLY A 2 26.57 -4.11 12.45
C GLY A 2 25.64 -3.67 13.56
N ALA A 3 24.73 -2.74 13.27
CA ALA A 3 23.73 -2.31 14.24
C ALA A 3 22.82 -3.49 14.57
N LYS A 4 22.97 -4.03 15.79
CA LYS A 4 22.05 -5.01 16.37
C LYS A 4 20.67 -4.34 16.49
N TYR A 5 19.83 -4.54 15.49
CA TYR A 5 18.39 -4.28 15.56
C TYR A 5 17.82 -5.09 16.73
N THR A 6 17.63 -4.44 17.87
CA THR A 6 17.05 -5.05 19.05
C THR A 6 15.55 -5.22 18.84
N LYS A 7 15.00 -6.37 19.27
CA LYS A 7 13.57 -6.74 19.14
C LYS A 7 12.61 -5.63 19.62
N SER A 8 13.06 -4.77 20.53
CA SER A 8 12.32 -3.62 21.05
C SER A 8 12.10 -2.51 20.02
N GLN A 9 13.09 -2.22 19.17
CA GLN A 9 12.90 -1.22 18.10
C GLN A 9 11.92 -1.73 17.04
N ASN A 10 11.97 -3.03 16.70
CA ASN A 10 10.99 -3.64 15.80
C ASN A 10 9.54 -3.55 16.32
N ARG A 11 9.32 -3.59 17.64
CA ARG A 11 7.98 -3.42 18.23
C ARG A 11 7.48 -1.97 18.15
N ALA A 12 8.37 -1.00 18.35
CA ALA A 12 8.02 0.42 18.25
C ALA A 12 7.64 0.81 16.81
N THR A 13 8.42 0.37 15.82
CA THR A 13 8.13 0.62 14.39
C THR A 13 6.81 -0.01 13.97
N GLN A 14 6.52 -1.25 14.42
CA GLN A 14 5.25 -1.92 14.13
C GLN A 14 4.04 -1.23 14.76
N ARG A 15 4.18 -0.68 15.98
CA ARG A 15 3.11 0.10 16.63
C ARG A 15 2.81 1.39 15.86
N TYR A 16 3.84 2.10 15.41
CA TYR A 16 3.66 3.34 14.65
C TYR A 16 2.94 3.09 13.32
N LEU A 17 3.38 2.08 12.57
CA LEU A 17 2.75 1.72 11.30
C LEU A 17 1.28 1.31 11.46
N LYS A 18 0.94 0.59 12.55
CA LYS A 18 -0.43 0.13 12.81
C LYS A 18 -1.40 1.24 13.22
N VAL A 19 -0.90 2.31 13.85
CA VAL A 19 -1.75 3.43 14.29
C VAL A 19 -2.05 4.40 13.14
N ASN A 20 -1.09 4.59 12.24
CA ASN A 20 -1.19 5.61 11.19
C ASN A 20 -1.60 5.07 9.81
N TYR A 21 -1.55 3.75 9.59
CA TYR A 21 -1.84 3.16 8.29
C TYR A 21 -2.72 1.91 8.43
N ASP A 22 -3.79 1.86 7.64
CA ASP A 22 -4.58 0.65 7.44
C ASP A 22 -3.92 -0.25 6.38
N GLN A 23 -3.73 -1.53 6.72
CA GLN A 23 -3.19 -2.51 5.78
C GLN A 23 -4.33 -3.17 5.01
N ILE A 24 -4.46 -2.82 3.73
CA ILE A 24 -5.44 -3.45 2.84
C ILE A 24 -4.80 -4.65 2.12
N ASN A 25 -5.27 -5.86 2.43
CA ASN A 25 -4.86 -7.07 1.70
C ASN A 25 -5.90 -7.41 0.62
N ILE A 26 -5.55 -7.20 -0.65
CA ILE A 26 -6.44 -7.44 -1.79
C ILE A 26 -6.01 -8.71 -2.52
N ARG A 27 -6.96 -9.61 -2.78
CA ARG A 27 -6.75 -10.80 -3.61
C ARG A 27 -7.10 -10.46 -5.05
N VAL A 28 -6.08 -10.35 -5.90
CA VAL A 28 -6.24 -10.16 -7.34
C VAL A 28 -5.89 -11.46 -8.08
N PRO A 29 -6.48 -11.72 -9.26
CA PRO A 29 -6.11 -12.87 -10.08
C PRO A 29 -4.62 -12.86 -10.42
N LYS A 30 -4.01 -14.04 -10.56
CA LYS A 30 -2.60 -14.14 -11.00
C LYS A 30 -2.42 -13.42 -12.35
N GLY A 31 -1.30 -12.71 -12.50
CA GLY A 31 -0.97 -11.89 -13.67
C GLY A 31 -1.55 -10.46 -13.65
N LYS A 32 -2.73 -10.25 -13.06
CA LYS A 32 -3.35 -8.91 -13.00
C LYS A 32 -2.55 -7.91 -12.17
N ARG A 33 -1.89 -8.37 -11.09
CA ARG A 33 -1.02 -7.51 -10.26
C ARG A 33 0.06 -6.81 -11.08
N GLU A 34 0.66 -7.51 -12.04
CA GLU A 34 1.72 -6.94 -12.87
C GLU A 34 1.16 -5.92 -13.86
N ILE A 35 0.00 -6.22 -14.45
CA ILE A 35 -0.74 -5.30 -15.32
C ILE A 35 -1.05 -4.00 -14.56
N TYR A 36 -1.61 -4.10 -13.34
CA TYR A 36 -1.91 -2.91 -12.53
C TYR A 36 -0.64 -2.14 -12.14
N ARG A 37 0.46 -2.85 -11.87
CA ARG A 37 1.74 -2.20 -11.54
C ARG A 37 2.32 -1.46 -12.74
N SER A 38 2.26 -2.04 -13.93
CA SER A 38 2.72 -1.39 -15.16
C SER A 38 1.84 -0.18 -15.50
N TYR A 39 0.52 -0.30 -15.31
CA TYR A 39 -0.40 0.82 -15.48
C TYR A 39 -0.13 1.95 -14.48
N ALA A 40 0.05 1.64 -13.19
CA ALA A 40 0.40 2.63 -12.18
C ALA A 40 1.75 3.32 -12.50
N LYS A 41 2.75 2.56 -12.96
CA LYS A 41 4.04 3.13 -13.42
C LYS A 41 3.88 4.08 -14.60
N ALA A 42 3.00 3.76 -15.56
CA ALA A 42 2.72 4.65 -16.68
C ALA A 42 2.07 5.98 -16.24
N LEU A 43 1.44 5.99 -15.06
CA LEU A 43 0.86 7.17 -14.43
C LEU A 43 1.79 7.84 -13.42
N ASP A 44 3.07 7.45 -13.36
CA ASP A 44 4.07 7.92 -12.37
C ASP A 44 3.61 7.73 -10.90
N LYS A 45 2.77 6.72 -10.66
CA LYS A 45 2.13 6.44 -9.37
C LYS A 45 2.46 5.06 -8.84
N SER A 46 2.40 4.92 -7.52
CA SER A 46 2.46 3.60 -6.89
C SER A 46 1.14 2.85 -7.10
N LEU A 47 1.20 1.51 -7.11
CA LEU A 47 -0.02 0.68 -7.20
C LEU A 47 -1.00 1.00 -6.06
N ALA A 48 -0.49 1.32 -4.87
CA ALA A 48 -1.31 1.70 -3.73
C ALA A 48 -2.03 3.03 -3.96
N GLN A 49 -1.32 4.07 -4.42
CA GLN A 49 -1.95 5.36 -4.75
C GLN A 49 -3.04 5.22 -5.80
N LEU A 50 -2.76 4.45 -6.87
CA LEU A 50 -3.77 4.21 -7.91
C LEU A 50 -5.04 3.57 -7.33
N ILE A 51 -4.90 2.59 -6.43
CA ILE A 51 -6.04 1.94 -5.79
C ILE A 51 -6.81 2.94 -4.92
N THR A 52 -6.12 3.75 -4.12
CA THR A 52 -6.75 4.77 -3.27
C THR A 52 -7.50 5.80 -4.11
N GLU A 53 -6.88 6.37 -5.14
CA GLU A 53 -7.52 7.36 -6.01
C GLU A 53 -8.74 6.79 -6.75
N LEU A 54 -8.68 5.53 -7.20
CA LEU A 54 -9.83 4.88 -7.83
C LEU A 54 -10.98 4.69 -6.85
N LEU A 55 -10.70 4.34 -5.60
CA LEU A 55 -11.71 4.22 -4.54
C LEU A 55 -12.31 5.59 -4.19
N GLU A 56 -11.48 6.62 -4.03
CA GLU A 56 -11.94 7.99 -3.75
C GLU A 56 -12.80 8.54 -4.89
N ALA A 57 -12.39 8.31 -6.15
CA ALA A 57 -13.17 8.71 -7.31
C ALA A 57 -14.51 7.97 -7.42
N ASP A 58 -14.55 6.67 -7.09
CA ASP A 58 -15.79 5.88 -7.06
C ASP A 58 -16.74 6.35 -5.95
N MET A 59 -16.19 6.64 -4.76
CA MET A 59 -16.94 7.23 -3.64
C MET A 59 -17.50 8.61 -3.98
N GLU A 60 -16.75 9.46 -4.68
CA GLU A 60 -17.20 10.78 -5.12
C GLU A 60 -18.27 10.70 -6.23
N ASN A 61 -18.23 9.65 -7.05
CA ASN A 61 -19.24 9.38 -8.08
C ASN A 61 -20.49 8.66 -7.55
N THR A 62 -20.55 8.32 -6.26
CA THR A 62 -21.74 7.76 -5.63
C THR A 62 -22.54 8.90 -4.96
N PRO A 63 -23.61 9.43 -5.58
CA PRO A 63 -24.42 10.52 -5.03
C PRO A 63 -25.26 10.11 -3.82
#